data_AF-A0ABD0C247-F1
#
_entry.id   AF-A0ABD0C247-F1
#
_cell.length_a   1.000
_cell.length_b   1.000
_cell.length_c   1.000
_cell.angle_alpha   90.00
_cell.angle_beta   90.00
_cell.angle_gamma   90.00
#
_symmetry.space_group_name_H-M   'P 1'
#
loop_
_entity.id
_entity.type
_entity.pdbx_description
1 polymer ?
#
loop_
_entity_poly.entity_id
_entity_poly.type
_entity_poly.pdbx_seq_one_letter_code
_entity_poly.pdbx_strand_id
1 'polypeptide(L)'
;MSKFNKEQKIEIYRKWKDEKISISQLSKTYKTNVANLDYMLRLIDMYGINVLDRPYQVYSKEFKEQAIEQAVFSTKSYVQVSLERVLAHLVFGLENIRKTGIMSLSNRKDALPVIKETQKSRKELEKEIQKLKEENLRLRIVNEYVKN
;
A
#
# COMPACT_ATOMS: atom_id res chain seq x y z
N MET A 1 4.67 2.98 12.53
CA MET A 1 4.35 2.64 13.94
C MET A 1 3.78 3.88 14.61
N SER A 2 2.60 3.78 15.23
CA SER A 2 1.92 4.90 15.88
C SER A 2 2.75 5.45 17.05
N LYS A 3 2.49 6.71 17.41
CA LYS A 3 3.18 7.47 18.47
C LYS A 3 2.89 6.96 19.90
N PHE A 4 2.23 5.81 20.04
CA PHE A 4 1.78 5.26 21.32
C PHE A 4 2.82 4.33 21.94
N ASN A 5 3.02 4.43 23.25
CA ASN A 5 3.73 3.42 24.02
C ASN A 5 2.88 2.13 24.12
N LYS A 6 3.46 1.05 24.65
CA LYS A 6 2.79 -0.27 24.70
C LYS A 6 1.53 -0.20 25.56
N GLU A 7 1.60 0.47 26.71
CA GLU A 7 0.52 0.62 27.66
C GLU A 7 -0.67 1.36 27.04
N GLN A 8 -0.41 2.45 26.31
CA GLN A 8 -1.43 3.19 25.56
C GLN A 8 -2.09 2.32 24.49
N LYS A 9 -1.32 1.50 23.76
CA LYS A 9 -1.90 0.59 22.76
C LYS A 9 -2.82 -0.45 23.41
N ILE A 10 -2.44 -0.97 24.58
CA ILE A 10 -3.27 -1.89 25.36
C ILE A 10 -4.54 -1.18 25.86
N GLU A 11 -4.42 0.02 26.40
CA GLU A 11 -5.56 0.83 26.86
C GLU A 11 -6.55 1.10 25.72
N ILE A 12 -6.05 1.56 24.57
CA ILE A 12 -6.87 1.82 23.37
C ILE A 12 -7.58 0.54 22.92
N TYR A 13 -6.87 -0.60 22.91
CA TYR A 13 -7.45 -1.88 22.56
C TYR A 13 -8.56 -2.29 23.53
N ARG A 14 -8.38 -2.13 24.84
CA ARG A 14 -9.43 -2.41 25.84
C ARG A 14 -10.65 -1.50 25.65
N LYS A 15 -10.45 -0.20 25.44
CA LYS A 15 -11.56 0.74 25.15
C LYS A 15 -12.36 0.34 23.90
N TRP A 16 -11.68 -0.15 22.87
CA TRP A 16 -12.34 -0.64 21.67
C TRP A 16 -13.05 -1.99 21.89
N LYS A 17 -12.38 -2.95 22.55
CA LYS A 17 -12.84 -4.33 22.69
C LYS A 17 -13.89 -4.50 23.78
N ASP A 18 -13.63 -3.92 24.95
CA ASP A 18 -14.41 -4.09 26.18
C ASP A 18 -15.51 -3.01 26.25
N GLU A 19 -15.14 -1.74 26.08
CA GLU A 19 -16.06 -0.59 26.20
C GLU A 19 -16.80 -0.26 24.89
N LYS A 20 -16.48 -0.97 23.79
CA LYS A 20 -17.10 -0.80 22.46
C LYS A 20 -17.03 0.63 21.90
N ILE A 21 -16.02 1.42 22.30
CA ILE A 21 -15.82 2.77 21.76
C ILE A 21 -15.44 2.67 20.29
N SER A 22 -16.10 3.47 19.44
CA SER A 22 -15.84 3.44 18.00
C SER A 22 -14.42 3.90 17.65
N ILE A 23 -13.85 3.33 16.58
CA ILE A 23 -12.53 3.71 16.06
C ILE A 23 -12.47 5.22 15.74
N SER A 24 -13.58 5.79 15.23
CA SER A 24 -13.69 7.22 14.95
C SER A 24 -13.58 8.09 16.20
N GLN A 25 -14.24 7.71 17.30
CA GLN A 25 -14.12 8.41 18.58
C GLN A 25 -12.71 8.28 19.15
N LEU A 26 -12.14 7.07 19.17
CA LEU A 26 -10.77 6.86 19.64
C LEU A 26 -9.75 7.64 18.79
N SER A 27 -9.94 7.69 17.48
CA SER A 27 -9.10 8.47 16.56
C SER A 27 -9.11 9.96 16.91
N LYS A 28 -10.28 10.52 17.25
CA LYS A 28 -10.41 11.91 17.71
C LYS A 28 -9.76 12.14 19.07
N THR A 29 -10.05 11.27 20.05
CA THR A 29 -9.51 11.37 21.43
C THR A 29 -7.99 11.31 21.44
N TYR A 30 -7.41 10.35 20.74
CA TYR A 30 -5.96 10.13 20.68
C TYR A 30 -5.28 10.90 19.54
N LYS A 31 -6.02 11.75 18.80
CA LYS A 31 -5.54 12.59 17.69
C LYS A 31 -4.69 11.80 16.68
N THR A 32 -5.18 10.63 16.29
CA THR A 32 -4.50 9.71 15.36
C THR A 32 -5.34 9.44 14.13
N ASN A 33 -4.72 8.96 13.06
CA ASN A 33 -5.43 8.58 11.84
C ASN A 33 -6.26 7.30 12.05
N VAL A 34 -7.51 7.30 11.56
CA VAL A 34 -8.45 6.18 11.67
C VAL A 34 -7.88 4.88 11.11
N ALA A 35 -7.23 4.92 9.94
CA ALA A 35 -6.67 3.73 9.29
C ALA A 35 -5.50 3.13 10.09
N ASN A 36 -4.63 3.98 10.65
CA ASN A 36 -3.55 3.52 11.54
C ASN A 36 -4.10 2.83 12.79
N LEU A 37 -5.18 3.39 13.35
CA LEU A 37 -5.81 2.86 14.55
C LEU A 37 -6.53 1.54 14.27
N ASP A 38 -7.32 1.48 13.19
CA ASP A 38 -8.00 0.26 12.74
C ASP A 38 -6.99 -0.87 12.49
N TYR A 39 -5.89 -0.60 11.79
CA TYR A 39 -4.85 -1.59 11.55
C TYR A 39 -4.21 -2.11 12.85
N MET A 40 -3.87 -1.19 13.77
CA MET A 40 -3.31 -1.58 15.08
C MET A 40 -4.27 -2.47 15.87
N LEU A 41 -5.56 -2.11 15.91
CA LEU A 41 -6.57 -2.88 16.63
C LEU A 41 -6.74 -4.28 16.04
N ARG A 42 -6.84 -4.41 14.71
CA ARG A 42 -6.94 -5.70 14.02
C ARG A 42 -5.71 -6.59 14.23
N LEU A 43 -4.53 -5.99 14.27
CA LEU A 43 -3.29 -6.72 14.58
C LEU A 43 -3.34 -7.35 15.97
N ILE A 44 -3.74 -6.57 16.99
CA ILE A 44 -3.84 -7.06 18.37
C ILE A 44 -4.97 -8.09 18.48
N ASP A 45 -6.09 -7.88 17.79
CA ASP A 45 -7.23 -8.81 17.80
C ASP A 45 -6.87 -10.18 17.19
N MET A 46 -6.06 -10.19 16.14
CA MET A 46 -5.66 -11.41 15.44
C MET A 46 -4.53 -12.17 16.14
N TYR A 47 -3.53 -11.46 16.66
CA TYR A 47 -2.28 -12.08 17.17
C TYR A 47 -2.10 -11.94 18.69
N GLY A 48 -3.03 -11.28 19.37
CA GLY A 48 -2.94 -10.96 20.79
C GLY A 48 -1.96 -9.82 21.09
N ILE A 49 -1.86 -9.47 22.37
CA ILE A 49 -1.02 -8.36 22.87
C ILE A 49 0.47 -8.59 22.57
N ASN A 50 0.91 -9.84 22.47
CA ASN A 50 2.32 -10.22 22.18
C ASN A 50 2.82 -9.66 20.85
N VAL A 51 1.93 -9.31 19.91
CA VAL A 51 2.32 -8.66 18.65
C VAL A 51 2.97 -7.30 18.86
N LEU A 52 2.67 -6.63 19.99
CA LEU A 52 3.21 -5.33 20.35
C LEU A 52 4.68 -5.38 20.76
N ASP A 53 5.16 -6.56 21.17
CA ASP A 53 6.57 -6.79 21.56
C ASP A 53 7.46 -7.17 20.39
N ARG A 54 6.89 -7.35 19.19
CA ARG A 54 7.69 -7.67 18.01
C ARG A 54 8.60 -6.49 17.65
N PRO A 55 9.88 -6.74 17.40
CA PRO A 55 10.79 -5.69 16.94
C PRO A 55 10.32 -5.16 15.58
N TYR A 56 10.67 -3.92 15.29
CA TYR A 56 10.44 -3.35 13.98
C TYR A 56 11.19 -4.16 12.93
N GLN A 57 10.45 -4.82 12.04
CA GLN A 57 11.02 -5.55 10.92
C GLN A 57 11.17 -4.63 9.71
N VAL A 58 12.42 -4.44 9.27
CA VAL A 58 12.73 -3.82 7.99
C VAL A 58 12.62 -4.91 6.93
N TYR A 59 11.58 -4.81 6.10
CA TYR A 59 11.42 -5.71 4.97
C TYR A 59 12.17 -5.19 3.74
N SER A 60 12.78 -6.10 2.98
CA SER A 60 13.43 -5.77 1.70
C SER A 60 12.40 -5.26 0.69
N LYS A 61 12.89 -4.61 -0.37
CA LYS A 61 12.03 -4.10 -1.45
C LYS A 61 11.31 -5.26 -2.14
N GLU A 62 12.05 -6.31 -2.47
CA GLU A 62 11.56 -7.51 -3.16
C GLU A 62 10.47 -8.20 -2.36
N PHE A 63 10.65 -8.32 -1.04
CA PHE A 63 9.63 -8.91 -0.16
C PHE A 63 8.33 -8.12 -0.17
N LYS A 64 8.41 -6.78 -0.18
CA LYS A 64 7.23 -5.90 -0.24
C LYS A 64 6.54 -6.00 -1.59
N GLU A 65 7.31 -6.08 -2.68
CA GLU A 65 6.77 -6.24 -4.04
C GLU A 65 6.04 -7.58 -4.18
N GLN A 66 6.64 -8.69 -3.73
CA GLN A 66 5.99 -10.00 -3.73
C GLN A 66 4.69 -10.02 -2.92
N ALA A 67 4.65 -9.36 -1.76
CA ALA A 67 3.43 -9.27 -0.96
C ALA A 67 2.32 -8.50 -1.69
N ILE A 68 2.67 -7.52 -2.52
CA ILE A 68 1.71 -6.74 -3.30
C ILE A 68 1.27 -7.51 -4.53
N GLU A 69 2.18 -8.13 -5.27
CA GLU A 69 1.84 -9.03 -6.38
C GLU A 69 0.86 -10.10 -5.92
N GLN A 70 1.15 -10.77 -4.81
CA GLN A 70 0.23 -11.76 -4.25
C GLN A 70 -1.14 -11.17 -3.92
N ALA A 71 -1.21 -9.95 -3.40
CA ALA A 71 -2.49 -9.33 -3.09
C ALA A 71 -3.23 -8.79 -4.32
N VAL A 72 -2.53 -8.47 -5.42
CA VAL A 72 -3.11 -8.12 -6.72
C VAL A 72 -3.68 -9.35 -7.42
N PHE A 73 -2.96 -10.46 -7.40
CA PHE A 73 -3.31 -11.68 -8.15
C PHE A 73 -4.09 -12.72 -7.35
N SER A 74 -4.21 -12.57 -6.02
CA SER A 74 -5.02 -13.47 -5.18
C SER A 74 -6.44 -12.94 -4.99
N THR A 75 -7.33 -13.83 -4.55
CA THR A 75 -8.69 -13.48 -4.09
C THR A 75 -8.70 -12.82 -2.71
N LYS A 76 -7.56 -12.78 -2.01
CA LYS A 76 -7.46 -12.22 -0.66
C LYS A 76 -7.34 -10.70 -0.73
N SER A 77 -8.00 -10.02 0.21
CA SER A 77 -7.85 -8.57 0.33
C SER A 77 -6.43 -8.19 0.76
N TYR A 78 -5.94 -7.04 0.30
CA TYR A 78 -4.65 -6.49 0.73
C TYR A 78 -4.54 -6.30 2.25
N VAL A 79 -5.66 -5.96 2.91
CA VAL A 79 -5.72 -5.86 4.37
C VAL A 79 -5.43 -7.22 5.01
N GLN A 80 -6.01 -8.28 4.45
CA GLN A 80 -5.74 -9.65 4.91
C GLN A 80 -4.29 -10.05 4.66
N VAL A 81 -3.73 -9.81 3.47
CA VAL A 81 -2.32 -10.11 3.17
C VAL A 81 -1.38 -9.32 4.07
N SER A 82 -1.70 -8.07 4.37
CA SER A 82 -0.98 -7.21 5.30
C SER A 82 -1.05 -7.72 6.73
N LEU A 83 -2.20 -8.21 7.19
CA LEU A 83 -2.36 -8.79 8.51
C LEU A 83 -1.58 -10.10 8.61
N GLU A 84 -1.78 -11.04 7.67
CA GLU A 84 -1.10 -12.34 7.60
C GLU A 84 0.43 -12.20 7.66
N ARG A 85 0.98 -11.18 6.99
CA ARG A 85 2.42 -10.92 6.94
C ARG A 85 2.90 -9.86 7.94
N VAL A 86 2.02 -9.30 8.78
CA VAL A 86 2.35 -8.21 9.74
C VAL A 86 3.02 -7.01 9.02
N LEU A 87 2.53 -6.69 7.82
CA LEU A 87 3.06 -5.67 6.91
C LEU A 87 2.24 -4.38 6.94
N ALA A 88 2.46 -3.52 7.93
CA ALA A 88 1.73 -2.25 8.08
C ALA A 88 1.79 -1.34 6.85
N HIS A 89 2.90 -1.38 6.11
CA HIS A 89 3.16 -0.49 4.97
C HIS A 89 2.43 -0.89 3.69
N LEU A 90 1.91 -2.12 3.58
CA LEU A 90 1.19 -2.59 2.38
C LEU A 90 -0.08 -1.78 2.12
N VAL A 91 -0.82 -1.45 3.19
CA VAL A 91 -2.06 -0.67 3.13
C VAL A 91 -1.78 0.76 2.63
N PHE A 92 -0.65 1.35 3.03
CA PHE A 92 -0.25 2.70 2.61
C PHE A 92 0.29 2.74 1.16
N GLY A 93 1.03 1.71 0.73
CA GLY A 93 1.59 1.64 -0.62
C GLY A 93 0.53 1.73 -1.72
N LEU A 94 -0.64 1.11 -1.50
CA LEU A 94 -1.74 1.11 -2.47
C LEU A 94 -2.44 2.46 -2.60
N GLU A 95 -2.53 3.25 -1.52
CA GLU A 95 -3.12 4.57 -1.65
C GLU A 95 -2.25 5.48 -2.52
N ASN A 96 -0.93 5.27 -2.51
CA ASN A 96 -0.02 5.89 -3.47
C ASN A 96 -0.19 5.31 -4.87
N ILE A 97 -0.27 3.99 -5.06
CA ILE A 97 -0.49 3.39 -6.39
C ILE A 97 -1.83 3.86 -6.99
N ARG A 98 -2.91 3.86 -6.21
CA ARG A 98 -4.24 4.31 -6.67
C ARG A 98 -4.24 5.78 -7.06
N LYS A 99 -3.45 6.62 -6.38
CA LYS A 99 -3.38 8.07 -6.65
C LYS A 99 -2.38 8.43 -7.75
N THR A 100 -1.30 7.66 -7.92
CA THR A 100 -0.15 8.05 -8.75
C THR A 100 0.21 7.04 -9.84
N GLY A 101 -0.36 5.83 -9.80
CA GLY A 101 0.04 4.71 -10.67
C GLY A 101 1.41 4.10 -10.34
N ILE A 102 2.13 4.66 -9.36
CA ILE A 102 3.52 4.32 -9.06
C ILE A 102 3.64 3.84 -7.62
N MET A 103 4.44 2.80 -7.44
CA MET A 103 4.81 2.28 -6.14
C MET A 103 6.08 2.96 -5.62
N SER A 104 5.97 3.87 -4.64
CA SER A 104 7.13 4.44 -3.93
C SER A 104 7.48 3.60 -2.68
N LEU A 105 8.27 2.54 -2.87
CA LEU A 105 8.76 1.69 -1.76
C LEU A 105 10.10 2.13 -1.17
N SER A 106 10.75 3.14 -1.76
CA SER A 106 12.04 3.65 -1.30
C SER A 106 11.92 4.47 -0.01
N ASN A 107 12.83 4.21 0.93
CA ASN A 107 13.01 5.09 2.08
C ASN A 107 13.32 6.50 1.56
N ARG A 108 12.63 7.53 2.08
CA ARG A 108 12.92 8.93 1.72
C ARG A 108 14.38 9.37 1.96
N LYS A 109 15.17 8.56 2.69
CA LYS A 109 16.59 8.78 2.96
C LYS A 109 17.54 8.20 1.90
N ASP A 110 17.09 7.15 1.19
CA ASP A 110 17.85 6.50 0.10
C ASP A 110 17.32 6.93 -1.27
N ALA A 111 16.34 7.84 -1.29
CA ALA A 111 15.95 8.52 -2.50
C ALA A 111 17.14 9.37 -2.96
N LEU A 112 17.82 8.90 -4.02
CA LEU A 112 18.63 9.76 -4.87
C LEU A 112 17.89 11.08 -5.07
N PRO A 113 18.58 12.24 -5.08
CA PRO A 113 17.93 13.51 -5.36
C PRO A 113 17.05 13.29 -6.57
N VAL A 114 15.76 13.63 -6.46
CA VAL A 114 14.82 13.51 -7.57
C VAL A 114 15.43 14.34 -8.70
N ILE A 115 16.19 13.68 -9.58
CA ILE A 115 16.48 14.21 -10.89
C ILE A 115 15.07 14.32 -11.45
N LYS A 116 14.59 15.57 -11.54
CA LYS A 116 13.40 15.85 -12.30
C LYS A 116 13.77 15.44 -13.72
N GLU A 117 13.60 14.17 -14.05
CA GLU A 117 13.40 13.77 -15.43
C GLU A 117 12.31 14.72 -15.90
N THR A 118 12.69 15.61 -16.82
CA THR A 118 11.76 16.52 -17.48
C THR A 118 10.63 15.66 -17.99
N GLN A 119 9.51 15.68 -17.26
CA GLN A 119 8.34 14.91 -17.64
C GLN A 119 7.99 15.38 -19.05
N LYS A 120 7.99 14.43 -20.00
CA LYS A 120 7.57 14.69 -21.38
C LYS A 120 6.27 15.47 -21.34
N SER A 121 6.20 16.55 -22.11
CA SER A 121 5.01 17.39 -22.10
C SER A 121 3.78 16.56 -22.48
N ARG A 122 2.60 16.91 -21.95
CA ARG A 122 1.35 16.19 -22.27
C ARG A 122 1.14 16.02 -23.78
N LYS A 123 1.59 16.99 -24.58
CA LYS A 123 1.57 16.96 -26.04
C LYS A 123 2.51 15.90 -26.64
N GLU A 124 3.67 15.66 -26.05
CA GLU A 124 4.60 14.61 -26.49
C GLU A 124 4.03 13.22 -26.18
N LEU A 125 3.46 13.03 -25.00
CA LEU A 125 2.77 11.79 -24.61
C LEU A 125 1.59 11.48 -25.54
N GLU A 126 0.78 12.48 -25.89
CA GLU A 126 -0.34 12.33 -26.82
C GLU A 126 0.12 11.89 -28.22
N LYS A 127 1.24 12.44 -28.72
CA LYS A 127 1.83 12.02 -30.01
C LYS A 127 2.36 10.59 -29.96
N GLU A 128 3.00 10.20 -28.86
CA GLU A 128 3.55 8.85 -28.69
C GLU A 128 2.44 7.80 -28.60
N ILE A 129 1.35 8.10 -27.88
CA ILE A 129 0.15 7.27 -27.83
C ILE A 129 -0.46 7.10 -29.23
N GLN A 130 -0.55 8.18 -30.02
CA GLN A 130 -1.11 8.12 -31.36
C GLN A 130 -0.28 7.22 -32.29
N LYS A 131 1.05 7.36 -32.24
CA LYS A 131 1.97 6.52 -33.01
C LYS A 131 1.85 5.04 -32.64
N LEU A 132 1.78 4.73 -31.34
CA LEU A 132 1.63 3.35 -30.86
C LEU A 132 0.27 2.74 -31.25
N LYS A 133 -0.79 3.54 -31.34
CA LYS A 133 -2.10 3.09 -31.84
C LYS A 133 -2.05 2.73 -33.31
N GLU A 134 -1.39 3.54 -34.13
CA GLU A 134 -1.20 3.26 -35.56
C GLU A 134 -0.36 2.01 -35.79
N GLU A 135 0.71 1.83 -35.02
CA GLU A 135 1.55 0.64 -35.08
C GLU A 135 0.77 -0.62 -34.67
N ASN A 136 -0.01 -0.56 -33.59
CA ASN A 136 -0.88 -1.67 -33.19
C ASN A 136 -1.92 -2.02 -34.25
N LEU A 137 -2.51 -1.02 -34.91
CA LEU A 137 -3.48 -1.24 -35.98
C LEU A 137 -2.82 -1.96 -37.16
N ARG A 138 -1.62 -1.52 -37.56
CA ARG A 138 -0.83 -2.21 -38.62
C ARG A 138 -0.50 -3.64 -38.23
N LEU A 139 -0.03 -3.87 -37.01
CA LEU A 139 0.29 -5.22 -36.53
C LEU A 139 -0.94 -6.13 -36.50
N ARG A 140 -2.11 -5.60 -36.14
CA ARG A 140 -3.38 -6.36 -36.20
C ARG A 140 -3.73 -6.77 -37.63
N ILE A 141 -3.64 -5.84 -38.57
CA ILE A 141 -3.90 -6.10 -39.99
C ILE A 141 -2.92 -7.16 -40.52
N VAL A 142 -1.61 -6.99 -40.28
CA VAL A 142 -0.59 -7.97 -40.70
C VAL A 142 -0.84 -9.35 -40.09
N ASN A 143 -1.19 -9.42 -38.79
CA ASN A 143 -1.53 -10.68 -38.14
C ASN A 143 -2.80 -11.33 -38.71
N GLU A 144 -3.77 -10.54 -39.15
CA GLU A 144 -4.99 -11.04 -39.80
C GLU A 144 -4.69 -11.63 -41.19
N TYR A 145 -3.80 -10.99 -41.95
CA TYR A 145 -3.33 -11.51 -43.25
C TYR A 145 -2.43 -12.75 -43.14
N VAL A 146 -1.63 -12.86 -42.08
CA VAL A 146 -0.73 -14.02 -41.86
C VAL A 146 -1.46 -15.23 -41.27
N LYS A 147 -2.64 -15.02 -40.66
CA LYS A 147 -3.47 -16.10 -40.08
C LYS A 147 -4.46 -16.71 -41.07
N ASN A 148 -4.63 -16.12 -42.25
CA ASN A 148 -5.40 -16.67 -43.38
C ASN A 148 -4.46 -17.29 -44.41
#